data_AF-A0AAD8XS23-F1
#
_entry.id   AF-A0AAD8XS23-F1
#
_cell.length_a   1.000
_cell.length_b   1.000
_cell.length_c   1.000
_cell.angle_alpha   90.00
_cell.angle_beta   90.00
_cell.angle_gamma   90.00
#
_symmetry.space_group_name_H-M   'P 1'
#
loop_
_entity.id
_entity.type
_entity.pdbx_description
1 polymer ?
#
loop_
_entity_poly.entity_id
_entity_poly.type
_entity_poly.pdbx_seq_one_letter_code
_entity_poly.pdbx_strand_id
1 'polypeptide(L)'
;MKPIHRNYSESSSKRLNKIQTTTTKLSITCKIIAINSIQTDSKATPSFKPSALQTLTQGDNDDDDDEEAEEEELAFQLQKRLNPRKQEDFAVLQSELLQWRRREERKILITCGNIERKRELTKALLIKETCLLRKIEALKNEAHSKVKANKVEQSISKMAQPKTWETSYGDVIVETPVTSLAREMKGIHDDVRKKIDKTPARIDLLQRIKLCLHRMHSSTTLVKDILVLVNRETEILQRDTAELGNDMLEE
;
A
#
# COMPACT_ATOMS: atom_id res chain seq x y z
N MET A 1 41.25 24.50 38.08
CA MET A 1 39.91 24.04 37.68
C MET A 1 39.96 23.64 36.21
N LYS A 2 39.76 22.37 35.87
CA LYS A 2 39.72 21.89 34.47
C LYS A 2 38.26 21.62 34.10
N PRO A 3 37.75 22.09 32.94
CA PRO A 3 36.38 21.83 32.53
C PRO A 3 36.31 20.45 31.87
N ILE A 4 35.39 19.62 32.35
CA ILE A 4 35.06 18.31 31.77
C ILE A 4 34.02 18.56 30.68
N HIS A 5 34.44 18.63 29.41
CA HIS A 5 33.50 18.59 28.28
C HIS A 5 32.97 17.17 28.10
N ARG A 6 31.69 17.00 28.42
CA ARG A 6 30.93 15.76 28.29
C ARG A 6 30.50 15.57 26.83
N ASN A 7 31.14 14.64 26.12
CA ASN A 7 30.78 14.15 24.78
C ASN A 7 29.44 13.36 24.78
N TYR A 8 28.32 14.04 25.07
CA TYR A 8 26.99 13.41 25.20
C TYR A 8 26.17 13.36 23.90
N SER A 9 26.59 14.08 22.85
CA SER A 9 25.85 14.18 21.58
C SER A 9 26.11 12.98 20.65
N GLU A 10 27.37 12.63 20.38
CA GLU A 10 27.70 11.60 19.38
C GLU A 10 27.32 10.16 19.78
N SER A 11 27.33 9.84 21.08
CA SER A 11 26.95 8.51 21.57
C SER A 11 25.44 8.25 21.49
N SER A 12 24.63 9.30 21.52
CA SER A 12 23.16 9.20 21.46
C SER A 12 22.69 8.97 20.02
N SER A 13 23.24 9.69 19.04
CA SER A 13 22.93 9.47 17.61
C SER A 13 23.39 8.10 17.10
N LYS A 14 24.56 7.61 17.53
CA LYS A 14 25.04 6.25 17.17
C LYS A 14 24.15 5.15 17.77
N ARG A 15 23.58 5.36 18.97
CA ARG A 15 22.62 4.42 19.58
C ARG A 15 21.26 4.46 18.88
N LEU A 16 20.75 5.64 18.52
CA LEU A 16 19.46 5.78 17.83
C LEU A 16 19.49 5.15 16.42
N ASN A 17 20.57 5.35 15.65
CA ASN A 17 20.73 4.71 14.34
C ASN A 17 20.91 3.19 14.43
N LYS A 18 21.54 2.69 15.50
CA LYS A 18 21.64 1.24 15.76
C LYS A 18 20.29 0.63 16.16
N ILE A 19 19.40 1.39 16.81
CA ILE A 19 18.04 0.96 17.15
C ILE A 19 17.11 0.99 15.92
N GLN A 20 17.25 1.99 15.04
CA GLN A 20 16.47 2.07 13.78
C GLN A 20 16.87 0.99 12.77
N THR A 21 18.16 0.61 12.71
CA THR A 21 18.64 -0.46 11.82
C THR A 21 18.33 -1.86 12.34
N THR A 22 18.23 -2.08 13.66
CA THR A 22 17.79 -3.37 14.22
C THR A 22 16.29 -3.57 14.13
N THR A 23 15.48 -2.53 14.29
CA THR A 23 14.02 -2.59 14.14
C THR A 23 13.57 -2.85 12.70
N THR A 24 14.26 -2.25 11.73
CA THR A 24 14.02 -2.53 10.30
C THR A 24 14.51 -3.93 9.91
N LYS A 25 15.67 -4.38 10.41
CA LYS A 25 16.14 -5.76 10.20
C LYS A 25 15.22 -6.79 10.85
N LEU A 26 14.76 -6.60 12.08
CA LEU A 26 13.77 -7.48 12.73
C LEU A 26 12.43 -7.51 11.98
N SER A 27 11.98 -6.38 11.41
CA SER A 27 10.75 -6.31 10.59
C SER A 27 10.89 -7.07 9.26
N ILE A 28 12.07 -7.04 8.62
CA ILE A 28 12.34 -7.76 7.38
C ILE A 28 12.58 -9.26 7.63
N THR A 29 13.32 -9.63 8.69
CA THR A 29 13.54 -11.03 9.05
C THR A 29 12.23 -11.71 9.50
N CYS A 30 11.32 -10.98 10.16
CA CYS A 30 9.97 -11.49 10.46
C CYS A 30 9.09 -11.64 9.21
N LYS A 31 9.25 -10.79 8.18
CA LYS A 31 8.55 -10.96 6.89
C LYS A 31 8.98 -12.24 6.17
N ILE A 32 10.26 -12.61 6.24
CA ILE A 32 10.80 -13.80 5.58
C ILE A 32 10.48 -15.09 6.36
N ILE A 33 10.57 -15.07 7.70
CA ILE A 33 10.30 -16.25 8.53
C ILE A 33 8.80 -16.63 8.55
N ALA A 34 7.88 -15.66 8.50
CA ALA A 34 6.45 -15.95 8.56
C ALA A 34 5.88 -16.52 7.24
N ILE A 35 6.47 -16.20 6.09
CA ILE A 35 6.04 -16.73 4.78
C ILE A 35 6.67 -18.11 4.56
N ASN A 36 7.95 -18.30 4.89
CA ASN A 36 8.62 -19.60 4.73
C ASN A 36 8.09 -20.68 5.68
N SER A 37 7.61 -20.35 6.89
CA SER A 37 7.02 -21.36 7.79
C SER A 37 5.65 -21.88 7.31
N ILE A 38 4.96 -21.14 6.44
CA ILE A 38 3.73 -21.63 5.78
C ILE A 38 4.12 -22.52 4.58
N GLN A 39 5.23 -22.22 3.90
CA GLN A 39 5.73 -22.96 2.75
C GLN A 39 6.42 -24.31 3.10
N THR A 40 7.18 -24.40 4.19
CA THR A 40 7.96 -25.61 4.53
C THR A 40 7.11 -26.77 5.02
N ASP A 41 5.92 -26.51 5.56
CA ASP A 41 4.98 -27.54 6.02
C ASP A 41 3.98 -27.97 4.91
N SER A 42 4.00 -27.32 3.73
CA SER A 42 3.15 -27.67 2.59
C SER A 42 3.72 -28.80 1.72
N LYS A 43 4.95 -29.28 1.98
CA LYS A 43 5.55 -30.45 1.31
C LYS A 43 5.04 -31.81 1.83
N ALA A 44 4.08 -31.83 2.76
CA ALA A 44 3.40 -33.05 3.20
C ALA A 44 1.89 -32.97 2.84
N THR A 45 1.54 -33.63 1.74
CA THR A 45 0.28 -33.61 0.96
C THR A 45 -0.90 -34.34 1.66
N PRO A 46 -2.15 -34.32 1.12
CA PRO A 46 -2.52 -35.26 0.03
C PRO A 46 -3.54 -34.77 -1.03
N SER A 47 -3.42 -35.34 -2.23
CA SER A 47 -4.52 -35.73 -3.15
C SER A 47 -5.29 -34.65 -3.94
N PHE A 48 -4.77 -34.32 -5.13
CA PHE A 48 -5.62 -34.19 -6.32
C PHE A 48 -5.20 -35.31 -7.29
N LYS A 49 -6.11 -36.23 -7.60
CA LYS A 49 -5.89 -37.24 -8.65
C LYS A 49 -6.51 -36.69 -9.93
N PRO A 50 -5.74 -36.41 -10.99
CA PRO A 50 -6.33 -36.40 -12.31
C PRO A 50 -6.51 -37.87 -12.72
N SER A 51 -7.77 -38.29 -12.80
CA SER A 51 -8.13 -39.59 -13.34
C SER A 51 -7.98 -39.52 -14.86
N ALA A 52 -6.99 -40.26 -15.36
CA ALA A 52 -6.88 -40.84 -16.70
C ALA A 52 -7.39 -40.03 -17.90
N LEU A 53 -6.46 -39.54 -18.73
CA LEU A 53 -6.53 -39.74 -20.18
C LEU A 53 -5.13 -40.04 -20.71
N GLN A 54 -5.02 -41.21 -21.33
CA GLN A 54 -3.85 -41.73 -22.01
C GLN A 54 -4.13 -41.55 -23.50
N THR A 55 -3.44 -40.60 -24.15
CA THR A 55 -3.38 -40.57 -25.61
C THR A 55 -1.94 -40.29 -26.02
N LEU A 56 -1.40 -41.21 -26.80
CA LEU A 56 -0.11 -41.14 -27.45
C LEU A 56 -0.09 -40.05 -28.53
N THR A 57 1.06 -39.38 -28.62
CA THR A 57 1.70 -38.79 -29.81
C THR A 57 0.89 -37.78 -30.61
N GLN A 58 1.32 -36.51 -30.58
CA GLN A 58 1.81 -35.73 -31.74
C GLN A 58 1.69 -34.21 -31.49
N GLY A 59 2.80 -33.53 -31.16
CA GLY A 59 2.88 -32.06 -31.15
C GLY A 59 3.93 -31.48 -30.19
N ASP A 60 5.23 -31.58 -30.49
CA ASP A 60 6.33 -31.03 -29.67
C ASP A 60 6.39 -29.48 -29.64
N ASN A 61 5.26 -28.79 -29.85
CA ASN A 61 5.10 -27.35 -29.62
C ASN A 61 3.97 -27.03 -28.62
N ASP A 62 3.10 -27.98 -28.28
CA ASP A 62 1.94 -27.74 -27.39
C ASP A 62 2.26 -28.05 -25.91
N ASP A 63 3.21 -28.96 -25.63
CA ASP A 63 3.60 -29.33 -24.25
C ASP A 63 4.37 -28.22 -23.51
N ASP A 64 5.18 -27.41 -24.21
CA ASP A 64 5.90 -26.27 -23.63
C ASP A 64 4.93 -25.11 -23.27
N ASP A 65 3.88 -24.91 -24.08
CA ASP A 65 2.85 -23.89 -23.85
C ASP A 65 1.95 -24.26 -22.64
N ASP A 66 1.67 -25.56 -22.44
CA ASP A 66 0.91 -26.06 -21.29
C ASP A 66 1.70 -25.96 -19.97
N GLU A 67 3.02 -26.24 -19.98
CA GLU A 67 3.88 -26.06 -18.80
C GLU A 67 4.03 -24.58 -18.41
N GLU A 68 4.20 -23.68 -19.38
CA GLU A 68 4.30 -22.23 -19.13
C GLU A 68 2.99 -21.68 -18.52
N ALA A 69 1.83 -22.15 -19.00
CA ALA A 69 0.53 -21.79 -18.45
C ALA A 69 0.34 -22.25 -16.99
N GLU A 70 0.77 -23.48 -16.65
CA GLU A 70 0.73 -23.98 -15.27
C GLU A 70 1.63 -23.15 -14.33
N GLU A 71 2.82 -22.77 -14.79
CA GLU A 71 3.72 -21.90 -14.02
C GLU A 71 3.14 -20.50 -13.80
N GLU A 72 2.49 -19.92 -14.82
CA GLU A 72 1.79 -18.64 -14.72
C GLU A 72 0.62 -18.69 -13.73
N GLU A 73 -0.17 -19.77 -13.76
CA GLU A 73 -1.26 -19.98 -12.80
C GLU A 73 -0.74 -20.10 -11.37
N LEU A 74 0.34 -20.86 -11.17
CA LEU A 74 1.00 -21.00 -9.87
C LEU A 74 1.56 -19.66 -9.38
N ALA A 75 2.21 -18.90 -10.26
CA ALA A 75 2.75 -17.58 -9.97
C ALA A 75 1.63 -16.60 -9.59
N PHE A 76 0.50 -16.65 -10.29
CA PHE A 76 -0.68 -15.81 -10.01
C PHE A 76 -1.33 -16.16 -8.67
N GLN A 77 -1.47 -17.46 -8.37
CA GLN A 77 -1.95 -17.92 -7.06
C GLN A 77 -1.01 -17.50 -5.93
N LEU A 78 0.31 -17.58 -6.17
CA LEU A 78 1.32 -17.14 -5.22
C LEU A 78 1.27 -15.62 -5.00
N GLN A 79 1.08 -14.85 -6.07
CA GLN A 79 0.90 -13.40 -5.99
C GLN A 79 -0.35 -12.99 -5.21
N LYS A 80 -1.46 -13.72 -5.35
CA LYS A 80 -2.69 -13.51 -4.55
C LYS A 80 -2.47 -13.76 -3.07
N ARG A 81 -1.65 -14.75 -2.71
CA ARG A 81 -1.27 -15.02 -1.32
C ARG A 81 -0.34 -13.94 -0.74
N LEU A 82 0.57 -13.43 -1.56
CA LEU A 82 1.50 -12.37 -1.14
C LEU A 82 0.79 -11.03 -0.97
N ASN A 83 -0.10 -10.68 -1.90
CA ASN A 83 -0.82 -9.40 -1.92
C ASN A 83 -2.32 -9.61 -2.23
N PRO A 84 -3.14 -10.03 -1.25
CA PRO A 84 -4.57 -10.20 -1.45
C PRO A 84 -5.25 -8.86 -1.75
N ARG A 85 -6.04 -8.81 -2.82
CA ARG A 85 -6.74 -7.58 -3.27
C ARG A 85 -8.24 -7.68 -3.11
N LYS A 86 -8.82 -8.86 -3.35
CA LYS A 86 -10.26 -9.11 -3.26
C LYS A 86 -10.63 -9.65 -1.89
N GLN A 87 -11.90 -9.49 -1.52
CA GLN A 87 -12.44 -10.07 -0.28
C GLN A 87 -12.40 -11.61 -0.30
N GLU A 88 -12.58 -12.21 -1.47
CA GLU A 88 -12.46 -13.66 -1.69
C GLU A 88 -11.06 -14.18 -1.32
N ASP A 89 -10.01 -13.47 -1.74
CA ASP A 89 -8.61 -13.83 -1.43
C ASP A 89 -8.38 -13.88 0.10
N PHE A 90 -8.96 -12.93 0.84
CA PHE A 90 -8.87 -12.93 2.31
C PHE A 90 -9.67 -14.06 2.96
N ALA A 91 -10.79 -14.49 2.37
CA ALA A 91 -11.57 -15.62 2.87
C ALA A 91 -10.77 -16.93 2.73
N VAL A 92 -10.08 -17.12 1.61
CA VAL A 92 -9.18 -18.26 1.40
C VAL A 92 -8.05 -18.25 2.44
N LEU A 93 -7.37 -17.12 2.63
CA LEU A 93 -6.28 -17.00 3.60
C LEU A 93 -6.73 -17.29 5.04
N GLN A 94 -7.92 -16.82 5.43
CA GLN A 94 -8.52 -17.13 6.73
C GLN A 94 -8.85 -18.62 6.86
N SER A 95 -9.36 -19.25 5.80
CA SER A 95 -9.65 -20.68 5.80
C SER A 95 -8.38 -21.53 5.95
N GLU A 96 -7.29 -21.15 5.26
CA GLU A 96 -5.98 -21.81 5.36
C GLU A 96 -5.38 -21.65 6.77
N LEU A 97 -5.51 -20.46 7.38
CA LEU A 97 -5.11 -20.19 8.76
C LEU A 97 -5.84 -21.12 9.74
N LEU A 98 -7.17 -21.27 9.59
CA LEU A 98 -7.95 -22.18 10.43
C LEU A 98 -7.54 -23.63 10.25
N GLN A 99 -7.24 -24.05 9.02
CA GLN A 99 -6.72 -25.39 8.76
C GLN A 99 -5.35 -25.62 9.37
N TRP A 100 -4.45 -24.64 9.29
CA TRP A 100 -3.14 -24.67 9.93
C TRP A 100 -3.29 -24.80 11.46
N ARG A 101 -4.16 -23.98 12.07
CA ARG A 101 -4.46 -24.06 13.50
C ARG A 101 -4.93 -25.45 13.89
N ARG A 102 -5.90 -26.04 13.18
CA ARG A 102 -6.40 -27.40 13.46
C ARG A 102 -5.34 -28.48 13.30
N ARG A 103 -4.40 -28.32 12.37
CA ARG A 103 -3.27 -29.24 12.20
C ARG A 103 -2.32 -29.14 13.38
N GLU A 104 -1.99 -27.93 13.80
CA GLU A 104 -1.06 -27.69 14.90
C GLU A 104 -1.66 -28.09 16.27
N GLU A 105 -2.95 -27.83 16.50
CA GLU A 105 -3.68 -28.34 17.67
C GLU A 105 -3.65 -29.88 17.74
N ARG A 106 -3.83 -30.55 16.60
CA ARG A 106 -3.70 -32.02 16.50
C ARG A 106 -2.27 -32.49 16.78
N LYS A 107 -1.26 -31.82 16.23
CA LYS A 107 0.16 -32.12 16.52
C LYS A 107 0.45 -32.01 18.01
N ILE A 108 -0.01 -30.95 18.67
CA ILE A 108 0.16 -30.75 20.13
C ILE A 108 -0.55 -31.86 20.92
N LEU A 109 -1.77 -32.25 20.51
CA LEU A 109 -2.52 -33.31 21.16
C LEU A 109 -1.81 -34.67 21.09
N ILE A 110 -1.23 -35.02 19.94
CA ILE A 110 -0.56 -36.30 19.70
C ILE A 110 0.83 -36.33 20.37
N THR A 111 1.57 -35.20 20.32
CA THR A 111 2.98 -35.15 20.74
C THR A 111 3.16 -35.00 22.26
N CYS A 112 2.16 -34.45 22.98
CA CYS A 112 2.31 -34.10 24.39
C CYS A 112 1.42 -34.94 25.31
N GLY A 113 2.05 -35.84 26.07
CA GLY A 113 1.41 -36.54 27.19
C GLY A 113 1.40 -35.73 28.51
N ASN A 114 2.30 -34.76 28.67
CA ASN A 114 2.39 -33.93 29.88
C ASN A 114 1.55 -32.63 29.74
N ILE A 115 0.71 -32.36 30.75
CA ILE A 115 -0.21 -31.22 30.81
C ILE A 115 0.53 -29.88 30.76
N GLU A 116 1.69 -29.76 31.42
CA GLU A 116 2.40 -28.47 31.50
C GLU A 116 3.01 -28.09 30.16
N ARG A 117 3.67 -29.05 29.50
CA ARG A 117 4.22 -28.87 28.15
C ARG A 117 3.11 -28.58 27.12
N LYS A 118 1.95 -29.20 27.27
CA LYS A 118 0.77 -28.91 26.44
C LYS A 118 0.32 -27.46 26.58
N ARG A 119 0.25 -26.94 27.81
CA ARG A 119 -0.11 -25.53 28.08
C ARG A 119 0.87 -24.55 27.43
N GLU A 120 2.17 -24.77 27.58
CA GLU A 120 3.19 -23.92 26.96
C GLU A 120 3.08 -23.88 25.43
N LEU A 121 2.93 -25.03 24.78
CA LEU A 121 2.77 -25.11 23.33
C LEU A 121 1.48 -24.47 22.85
N THR A 122 0.37 -24.65 23.56
CA THR A 122 -0.89 -23.96 23.22
C THR A 122 -0.76 -22.45 23.36
N LYS A 123 -0.05 -21.95 24.37
CA LYS A 123 0.24 -20.52 24.50
C LYS A 123 1.08 -20.01 23.32
N ALA A 124 2.11 -20.75 22.93
CA ALA A 124 2.94 -20.40 21.76
C ALA A 124 2.14 -20.41 20.46
N LEU A 125 1.24 -21.39 20.28
CA LEU A 125 0.29 -21.46 19.15
C LEU A 125 -0.58 -20.20 19.08
N LEU A 126 -1.21 -19.81 20.19
CA LEU A 126 -2.10 -18.64 20.23
C LEU A 126 -1.37 -17.34 19.90
N ILE A 127 -0.11 -17.20 20.36
CA ILE A 127 0.72 -16.05 20.02
C ILE A 127 0.98 -16.00 18.50
N LYS A 128 1.31 -17.14 17.88
CA LYS A 128 1.52 -17.24 16.43
C LYS A 128 0.22 -16.92 15.66
N GLU A 129 -0.91 -17.49 16.07
CA GLU A 129 -2.23 -17.22 15.47
C GLU A 129 -2.55 -15.72 15.52
N THR A 130 -2.41 -15.09 16.68
CA THR A 130 -2.71 -13.66 16.84
C THR A 130 -1.77 -12.80 15.98
N CYS A 131 -0.51 -13.18 15.84
CA CYS A 131 0.44 -12.49 14.98
C CYS A 131 0.04 -12.59 13.49
N LEU A 132 -0.36 -13.78 13.04
CA LEU A 132 -0.85 -13.99 11.68
C LEU A 132 -2.16 -13.24 11.41
N LEU A 133 -3.11 -13.25 12.35
CA LEU A 133 -4.36 -12.48 12.23
C LEU A 133 -4.09 -10.98 12.11
N ARG A 134 -3.23 -10.41 12.95
CA ARG A 134 -2.82 -8.99 12.85
C ARG A 134 -2.19 -8.69 11.49
N LYS A 135 -1.42 -9.63 10.95
CA LYS A 135 -0.81 -9.47 9.62
C LYS A 135 -1.87 -9.46 8.51
N ILE A 136 -2.86 -10.35 8.58
CA ILE A 136 -3.99 -10.39 7.64
C ILE A 136 -4.77 -9.07 7.71
N GLU A 137 -5.05 -8.56 8.91
CA GLU A 137 -5.71 -7.27 9.09
C GLU A 137 -4.92 -6.10 8.52
N ALA A 138 -3.60 -6.08 8.71
CA ALA A 138 -2.73 -5.07 8.12
C ALA A 138 -2.79 -5.09 6.58
N LEU A 139 -2.75 -6.29 5.97
CA LEU A 139 -2.91 -6.44 4.51
C LEU A 139 -4.29 -5.99 4.03
N LYS A 140 -5.35 -6.32 4.79
CA LYS A 140 -6.71 -5.86 4.52
C LYS A 140 -6.81 -4.33 4.53
N ASN A 141 -6.23 -3.68 5.54
CA ASN A 141 -6.22 -2.23 5.64
C ASN A 141 -5.44 -1.57 4.49
N GLU A 142 -4.31 -2.15 4.10
CA GLU A 142 -3.52 -1.68 2.96
C GLU A 142 -4.31 -1.80 1.64
N ALA A 143 -4.94 -2.95 1.41
CA ALA A 143 -5.78 -3.19 0.23
C ALA A 143 -6.97 -2.23 0.19
N HIS A 144 -7.68 -2.04 1.30
CA HIS A 144 -8.78 -1.08 1.39
C HIS A 144 -8.32 0.36 1.14
N SER A 145 -7.16 0.76 1.65
CA SER A 145 -6.59 2.09 1.39
C SER A 145 -6.32 2.30 -0.10
N LYS A 146 -5.72 1.32 -0.77
CA LYS A 146 -5.47 1.35 -2.23
C LYS A 146 -6.78 1.41 -3.02
N VAL A 147 -7.76 0.56 -2.69
CA VAL A 147 -9.07 0.57 -3.36
C VAL A 147 -9.78 1.91 -3.17
N LYS A 148 -9.74 2.49 -1.96
CA LYS A 148 -10.32 3.80 -1.68
C LYS A 148 -9.64 4.89 -2.51
N ALA A 149 -8.31 4.90 -2.55
CA ALA A 149 -7.55 5.85 -3.37
C ALA A 149 -7.91 5.74 -4.86
N ASN A 150 -7.93 4.52 -5.39
CA ASN A 150 -8.31 4.26 -6.79
C ASN A 150 -9.76 4.68 -7.08
N LYS A 151 -10.69 4.45 -6.15
CA LYS A 151 -12.09 4.86 -6.31
C LYS A 151 -12.23 6.39 -6.37
N VAL A 152 -11.50 7.11 -5.52
CA VAL A 152 -11.47 8.59 -5.55
C VAL A 152 -10.91 9.07 -6.89
N GLU A 153 -9.79 8.51 -7.33
CA GLU A 153 -9.13 8.86 -8.59
C GLU A 153 -10.03 8.58 -9.81
N GLN A 154 -10.69 7.42 -9.85
CA GLN A 154 -11.67 7.09 -10.87
C GLN A 154 -12.87 8.04 -10.84
N SER A 155 -13.35 8.42 -9.65
CA SER A 155 -14.48 9.34 -9.53
C SER A 155 -14.13 10.73 -10.06
N ILE A 156 -12.95 11.25 -9.72
CA ILE A 156 -12.43 12.53 -10.24
C ILE A 156 -12.24 12.43 -11.77
N SER A 157 -11.69 11.34 -12.27
CA SER A 157 -11.49 11.13 -13.70
C SER A 157 -12.82 11.09 -14.47
N LYS A 158 -13.84 10.42 -13.93
CA LYS A 158 -15.19 10.40 -14.51
C LYS A 158 -15.83 11.80 -14.52
N MET A 159 -15.63 12.61 -13.47
CA MET A 159 -16.14 13.99 -13.43
C MET A 159 -15.45 14.91 -14.44
N ALA A 160 -14.19 14.65 -14.77
CA ALA A 160 -13.41 15.42 -15.73
C ALA A 160 -13.65 15.01 -17.20
N GLN A 161 -14.36 13.91 -17.45
CA GLN A 161 -14.70 13.47 -18.80
C GLN A 161 -15.83 14.33 -19.40
N PRO A 162 -15.77 14.63 -20.70
CA PRO A 162 -16.86 15.29 -21.39
C PRO A 162 -18.09 14.38 -21.42
N LYS A 163 -19.28 14.96 -21.46
CA LYS A 163 -20.52 14.17 -21.55
C LYS A 163 -20.75 13.75 -22.99
N THR A 164 -20.90 12.46 -23.22
CA THR A 164 -21.33 11.90 -24.51
C THR A 164 -22.84 11.80 -24.53
N TRP A 165 -23.49 12.39 -25.53
CA TRP A 165 -24.92 12.26 -25.78
C TRP A 165 -25.11 11.43 -27.05
N GLU A 166 -25.67 10.25 -26.89
CA GLU A 166 -26.03 9.38 -28.03
C GLU A 166 -27.23 10.01 -28.74
N THR A 167 -27.06 10.40 -30.00
CA THR A 167 -28.13 10.93 -30.85
C THR A 167 -28.36 9.95 -32.01
N SER A 168 -29.54 10.00 -32.64
CA SER A 168 -29.88 9.16 -33.81
C SER A 168 -28.92 9.29 -35.00
N TYR A 169 -28.09 10.33 -35.02
CA TYR A 169 -27.09 10.60 -36.08
C TYR A 169 -25.64 10.34 -35.62
N GLY A 170 -25.44 9.85 -34.39
CA GLY A 170 -24.12 9.56 -33.80
C GLY A 170 -23.93 10.15 -32.40
N ASP A 171 -22.75 9.91 -31.83
CA ASP A 171 -22.38 10.38 -30.49
C ASP A 171 -21.86 11.82 -30.52
N VAL A 172 -22.50 12.71 -29.76
CA VAL A 172 -22.06 14.10 -29.60
C VAL A 172 -21.32 14.26 -28.28
N ILE A 173 -20.06 14.66 -28.34
CA ILE A 173 -19.24 14.97 -27.16
C ILE A 173 -19.47 16.43 -26.79
N VAL A 174 -20.08 16.67 -25.63
CA VAL A 174 -20.38 18.02 -25.11
C VAL A 174 -19.41 18.39 -23.99
N GLU A 175 -18.61 19.42 -24.25
CA GLU A 175 -17.83 20.11 -23.22
C GLU A 175 -18.61 21.32 -22.68
N THR A 176 -18.95 21.24 -21.40
CA THR A 176 -19.51 22.37 -20.63
C THR A 176 -18.40 23.12 -19.90
N PRO A 177 -18.60 24.40 -19.54
CA PRO A 177 -17.62 25.12 -18.71
C PRO A 177 -17.34 24.41 -17.37
N VAL A 178 -18.33 23.70 -16.82
CA VAL A 178 -18.18 22.91 -15.60
C VAL A 178 -17.27 21.70 -15.81
N THR A 179 -17.38 21.00 -16.95
CA THR A 179 -16.48 19.88 -17.28
C THR A 179 -15.06 20.36 -17.57
N SER A 180 -14.88 21.53 -18.19
CA SER A 180 -13.56 22.15 -18.38
C SER A 180 -12.90 22.49 -17.03
N LEU A 181 -13.68 23.07 -16.11
CA LEU A 181 -13.23 23.36 -14.75
C LEU A 181 -12.88 22.08 -13.97
N ALA A 182 -13.69 21.02 -14.09
CA ALA A 182 -13.39 19.73 -13.46
C ALA A 182 -12.07 19.13 -13.96
N ARG A 183 -11.74 19.30 -15.25
CA ARG A 183 -10.45 18.91 -15.83
C ARG A 183 -9.29 19.70 -15.24
N GLU A 184 -9.43 21.02 -15.10
CA GLU A 184 -8.42 21.85 -14.43
C GLU A 184 -8.23 21.43 -12.96
N MET A 185 -9.32 21.20 -12.22
CA MET A 185 -9.29 20.77 -10.82
C MET A 185 -8.62 19.40 -10.64
N LYS A 186 -8.86 18.47 -11.58
CA LYS A 186 -8.15 17.19 -11.61
C LYS A 186 -6.64 17.40 -11.77
N GLY A 187 -6.21 18.25 -12.70
CA GLY A 187 -4.79 18.56 -12.88
C GLY A 187 -4.15 19.13 -11.62
N ILE A 188 -4.85 20.06 -10.95
CA ILE A 188 -4.41 20.62 -9.65
C ILE A 188 -4.29 19.52 -8.58
N HIS A 189 -5.30 18.65 -8.47
CA HIS A 189 -5.28 17.53 -7.52
C HIS A 189 -4.07 16.60 -7.74
N ASP A 190 -3.80 16.26 -8.99
CA ASP A 190 -2.68 15.38 -9.35
C ASP A 190 -1.32 16.04 -9.07
N ASP A 191 -1.23 17.36 -9.26
CA ASP A 191 -0.03 18.14 -8.93
C ASP A 191 0.18 18.30 -7.42
N VAL A 192 -0.89 18.43 -6.62
CA VAL A 192 -0.80 18.44 -5.14
C VAL A 192 -0.36 17.06 -4.61
N ARG A 193 -0.76 15.98 -5.28
CA ARG A 193 -0.38 14.62 -4.91
C ARG A 193 1.10 14.34 -5.18
N LYS A 194 1.65 14.94 -6.24
CA LYS A 194 3.09 14.89 -6.53
C LYS A 194 3.82 15.81 -5.55
N LYS A 195 4.85 15.30 -4.88
CA LYS A 195 5.73 16.16 -4.08
C LYS A 195 6.55 17.03 -5.04
N ILE A 196 6.34 18.34 -5.00
CA ILE A 196 7.11 19.32 -5.77
C ILE A 196 8.25 19.81 -4.88
N ASP A 197 9.49 19.47 -5.22
CA ASP A 197 10.67 19.82 -4.42
C ASP A 197 11.14 21.26 -4.65
N LYS A 198 10.78 21.87 -5.79
CA LYS A 198 11.17 23.25 -6.12
C LYS A 198 10.20 24.26 -5.52
N THR A 199 10.70 25.13 -4.65
CA THR A 199 9.94 26.23 -4.01
C THR A 199 9.14 27.11 -4.99
N PRO A 200 9.71 27.66 -6.09
CA PRO A 200 8.94 28.52 -6.99
C PRO A 200 7.79 27.77 -7.69
N ALA A 201 8.04 26.54 -8.14
CA ALA A 201 7.01 25.71 -8.76
C ALA A 201 5.86 25.37 -7.79
N ARG A 202 6.18 25.23 -6.50
CA ARG A 202 5.18 25.02 -5.44
C ARG A 202 4.35 26.30 -5.22
N ILE A 203 4.96 27.48 -5.22
CA ILE A 203 4.26 28.76 -5.13
C ILE A 203 3.30 28.94 -6.32
N ASP A 204 3.73 28.65 -7.55
CA ASP A 204 2.88 28.73 -8.74
C ASP A 204 1.66 27.79 -8.66
N LEU A 205 1.85 26.57 -8.14
CA LEU A 205 0.75 25.64 -7.86
C LEU A 205 -0.24 26.22 -6.84
N LEU A 206 0.25 26.78 -5.72
CA LEU A 206 -0.59 27.40 -4.69
C LEU A 206 -1.38 28.60 -5.24
N GLN A 207 -0.78 29.40 -6.11
CA GLN A 207 -1.46 30.49 -6.80
C GLN A 207 -2.56 29.97 -7.74
N ARG A 208 -2.29 28.91 -8.51
CA ARG A 208 -3.29 28.27 -9.38
C ARG A 208 -4.48 27.72 -8.58
N ILE A 209 -4.23 27.10 -7.41
CA ILE A 209 -5.28 26.64 -6.49
C ILE A 209 -6.14 27.82 -6.04
N LYS A 210 -5.51 28.92 -5.60
CA LYS A 210 -6.21 30.13 -5.13
C LYS A 210 -7.13 30.74 -6.20
N LEU A 211 -6.65 30.80 -7.45
CA LEU A 211 -7.44 31.29 -8.58
C LEU A 211 -8.61 30.36 -8.93
N CYS A 212 -8.41 29.04 -8.85
CA CYS A 212 -9.46 28.06 -9.13
C CYS A 212 -10.57 28.11 -8.07
N LEU A 213 -10.21 28.23 -6.79
CA LEU A 213 -11.15 28.35 -5.68
C LEU A 213 -11.99 29.65 -5.75
N HIS A 214 -11.37 30.76 -6.15
CA HIS A 214 -12.08 32.03 -6.36
C HIS A 214 -13.10 31.93 -7.51
N ARG A 215 -12.78 31.20 -8.58
CA ARG A 215 -13.69 30.98 -9.71
C ARG A 215 -14.89 30.10 -9.36
N MET A 216 -14.70 29.11 -8.49
CA MET A 216 -15.77 28.20 -8.11
C MET A 216 -16.74 28.86 -7.14
N HIS A 217 -16.42 28.94 -5.85
CA HIS A 217 -17.36 29.45 -4.85
C HIS A 217 -16.62 29.89 -3.58
N SER A 218 -16.41 31.20 -3.40
CA SER A 218 -15.80 31.79 -2.18
C SER A 218 -16.69 31.67 -0.92
N SER A 219 -17.95 31.26 -1.05
CA SER A 219 -18.93 31.25 0.04
C SER A 219 -18.88 30.02 0.96
N THR A 220 -18.23 28.93 0.56
CA THR A 220 -18.23 27.66 1.33
C THR A 220 -17.16 27.69 2.44
N THR A 221 -17.50 27.28 3.66
CA THR A 221 -16.55 27.21 4.80
C THR A 221 -15.30 26.40 4.48
N LEU A 222 -15.46 25.24 3.85
CA LEU A 222 -14.32 24.40 3.42
C LEU A 222 -13.35 25.14 2.50
N VAL A 223 -13.85 25.97 1.57
CA VAL A 223 -13.03 26.74 0.64
C VAL A 223 -12.24 27.81 1.39
N LYS A 224 -12.86 28.44 2.41
CA LYS A 224 -12.18 29.43 3.27
C LYS A 224 -11.06 28.79 4.06
N ASP A 225 -11.29 27.61 4.64
CA ASP A 225 -10.27 26.88 5.39
C ASP A 225 -9.08 26.49 4.50
N ILE A 226 -9.36 25.98 3.30
CA ILE A 226 -8.32 25.67 2.31
C ILE A 226 -7.55 26.93 1.91
N LEU A 227 -8.24 28.06 1.68
CA LEU A 227 -7.60 29.32 1.31
C LEU A 227 -6.66 29.83 2.42
N VAL A 228 -7.05 29.72 3.69
CA VAL A 228 -6.20 30.08 4.84
C VAL A 228 -4.95 29.21 4.87
N LEU A 229 -5.09 27.89 4.65
CA LEU A 229 -3.96 26.97 4.60
C LEU A 229 -3.00 27.29 3.44
N VAL A 230 -3.54 27.56 2.26
CA VAL A 230 -2.77 27.92 1.06
C VAL A 230 -2.01 29.23 1.25
N ASN A 231 -2.66 30.26 1.81
CA ASN A 231 -2.01 31.54 2.07
C ASN A 231 -0.90 31.38 3.12
N ARG A 232 -1.15 30.68 4.22
CA ARG A 232 -0.15 30.41 5.26
C ARG A 232 1.07 29.68 4.69
N GLU A 233 0.85 28.68 3.85
CA GLU A 233 1.95 27.97 3.21
C GLU A 233 2.75 28.88 2.26
N THR A 234 2.04 29.70 1.48
CA THR A 234 2.68 30.66 0.57
C THR A 234 3.57 31.64 1.33
N GLU A 235 3.09 32.16 2.47
CA GLU A 235 3.86 33.06 3.34
C GLU A 235 5.13 32.40 3.88
N ILE A 236 5.06 31.13 4.32
CA ILE A 236 6.23 30.38 4.79
C ILE A 236 7.26 30.23 3.65
N LEU A 237 6.82 29.81 2.46
CA LEU A 237 7.71 29.62 1.32
C LEU A 237 8.35 30.93 0.83
N GLN A 238 7.60 32.03 0.86
CA GLN A 238 8.11 33.36 0.49
C GLN A 238 9.16 33.87 1.47
N ARG A 239 9.00 33.57 2.76
CA ARG A 239 10.00 33.90 3.77
C ARG A 239 11.28 33.08 3.60
N ASP A 240 11.17 31.78 3.38
CA ASP A 240 12.33 30.91 3.19
C ASP A 240 13.17 31.33 1.96
N THR A 241 12.53 31.81 0.89
CA THR A 241 13.24 32.38 -0.27
C THR A 241 13.95 33.70 0.04
N ALA A 242 13.45 34.49 0.99
CA ALA A 242 14.06 35.75 1.39
C ALA A 242 15.26 35.54 2.31
N GLU A 243 15.20 34.57 3.24
CA GLU A 243 16.30 34.28 4.16
C GLU A 243 17.52 33.68 3.43
N LEU A 244 17.32 32.81 2.44
CA LEU A 244 18.40 32.29 1.58
C LEU A 244 19.00 33.33 0.61
N GLY A 245 18.23 34.35 0.25
CA GLY A 245 18.70 35.43 -0.62
C GLY A 245 19.53 36.48 0.12
N ASN A 246 19.29 36.66 1.43
CA ASN A 246 19.99 37.64 2.25
C ASN A 246 21.39 37.19 2.70
N ASP A 247 21.60 35.88 2.93
CA ASP A 247 22.93 35.33 3.29
C ASP A 247 23.98 35.43 2.16
N MET A 248 23.58 35.79 0.94
CA MET A 248 24.46 35.98 -0.22
C MET A 248 24.81 37.45 -0.51
N LEU A 249 24.26 38.40 0.24
CA LEU A 249 24.49 39.84 0.07
C LEU A 249 25.27 40.47 1.23
N GLU A 250 25.71 39.66 2.20
CA GLU A 250 26.55 40.06 3.32
C GLU A 250 28.00 39.53 3.20
N GLU A 251 28.66 39.74 2.05
CA GLU A 251 30.14 39.68 1.94
C GLU A 251 30.70 40.80 1.05
#